data_AF-C6HAP7-F1
#
_entry.id   AF-C6HAP7-F1
#
_cell.length_a   1.000
_cell.length_b   1.000
_cell.length_c   1.000
_cell.angle_alpha   90.00
_cell.angle_beta   90.00
_cell.angle_gamma   90.00
#
_symmetry.space_group_name_H-M   'P 1'
#
loop_
_entity.id
_entity.type
_entity.pdbx_description
1 polymer ?
#
loop_
_entity_poly.entity_id
_entity_poly.type
_entity_poly.pdbx_seq_one_letter_code
_entity_poly.pdbx_strand_id
1 'polypeptide(L)'
;MFARYTFRCSQPLAQSLRKYSSEAPAKSSRIPLIGGITLAASAGYYYYWQSTSAKSEPKERSTVFKGGDQGWVGLKLAHIDNVNHNVKKLRFEFEDPESVSGLHIASALLTKYKGPTEEKPIIRPYTPVSDEGMWASLGTWISW
;
A
#
# COMPACT_ATOMS: atom_id res chain seq x y z
N MET A 1 15.46 46.10 19.76
CA MET A 1 14.56 46.12 20.94
C MET A 1 13.17 46.49 20.45
N PHE A 2 12.24 45.53 20.38
CA PHE A 2 10.84 45.76 20.00
C PHE A 2 9.92 45.16 21.06
N ALA A 3 9.07 46.01 21.62
CA ALA A 3 8.26 45.76 22.81
C ALA A 3 7.13 44.76 22.54
N ARG A 4 6.99 43.75 23.40
CA ARG A 4 5.82 42.87 23.46
C ARG A 4 4.72 43.59 24.23
N TYR A 5 3.81 44.25 23.53
CA TYR A 5 2.61 44.79 24.16
C TYR A 5 1.60 43.66 24.36
N THR A 6 1.61 43.03 25.53
CA THR A 6 0.54 42.11 25.93
C THR A 6 -0.59 42.91 26.57
N PHE A 7 -1.66 43.15 25.81
CA PHE A 7 -2.93 43.57 26.41
C PHE A 7 -3.45 42.41 27.28
N ARG A 8 -3.17 42.46 28.59
CA ARG A 8 -3.95 41.70 29.56
C ARG A 8 -5.29 42.39 29.71
N CYS A 9 -6.29 41.94 28.96
CA CYS A 9 -7.68 42.29 29.25
C CYS A 9 -7.96 41.89 30.69
N SER A 10 -8.23 42.90 31.53
CA SER A 10 -8.67 42.77 32.91
C SER A 10 -9.73 41.69 33.04
N GLN A 11 -9.51 40.70 33.91
CA GLN A 11 -10.61 39.82 34.31
C GLN A 11 -11.72 40.69 34.92
N PRO A 12 -13.01 40.49 34.56
CA PRO A 12 -14.07 41.19 35.25
C PRO A 12 -13.99 40.81 36.74
N LEU A 13 -13.90 41.83 37.58
CA LEU A 13 -13.89 41.72 39.04
C LEU A 13 -15.12 40.89 39.43
N ALA A 14 -14.88 39.71 40.03
CA ALA A 14 -15.95 38.87 40.55
C ALA A 14 -16.62 39.60 41.72
N GLN A 15 -17.63 40.41 41.40
CA GLN A 15 -18.44 41.10 42.40
C GLN A 15 -19.21 40.04 43.19
N SER A 16 -18.76 39.74 44.41
CA SER A 16 -19.49 38.90 45.35
C SER A 16 -20.67 39.68 45.95
N LEU A 17 -21.64 40.07 45.12
CA LEU A 17 -22.94 40.48 45.62
C LEU A 17 -23.67 39.20 46.04
N ARG A 18 -23.84 38.99 47.35
CA ARG A 18 -24.74 37.96 47.88
C ARG A 18 -26.17 38.32 47.46
N LYS A 19 -26.58 37.89 46.27
CA LYS A 19 -27.97 37.94 45.83
C LYS A 19 -28.73 36.83 46.55
N TYR A 20 -29.34 37.16 47.68
CA TYR A 20 -30.41 36.34 48.25
C TYR A 20 -31.64 36.51 47.36
N SER A 21 -31.71 35.70 46.30
CA SER A 21 -32.90 35.56 45.47
C SER A 21 -32.99 34.09 45.10
N SER A 22 -34.00 33.41 45.65
CA SER A 22 -34.23 31.99 45.49
C SER A 22 -34.86 31.69 44.13
N GLU A 23 -34.04 31.53 43.10
CA GLU A 23 -34.40 30.73 41.92
C GLU A 23 -33.19 29.90 41.50
N ALA A 24 -33.41 28.59 41.26
CA ALA A 24 -32.35 27.69 40.85
C ALA A 24 -31.82 28.11 39.46
N PRO A 25 -30.49 28.18 39.23
CA PRO A 25 -29.97 28.50 37.91
C PRO A 25 -30.46 27.44 36.91
N ALA A 26 -31.08 27.87 35.82
CA ALA A 26 -31.58 26.97 34.79
C ALA A 26 -30.44 26.08 34.27
N LYS A 27 -30.64 24.76 34.32
CA LYS A 27 -29.65 23.76 33.90
C LYS A 27 -29.48 23.80 32.38
N SER A 28 -28.47 24.51 31.89
CA SER A 28 -28.12 24.56 30.47
C SER A 28 -27.49 23.23 30.01
N SER A 29 -28.13 22.53 29.07
CA SER A 29 -27.62 21.28 28.51
C SER A 29 -26.74 21.53 27.28
N ARG A 30 -25.54 20.91 27.23
CA ARG A 30 -24.64 20.96 26.06
C ARG A 30 -24.91 19.85 25.05
N ILE A 31 -26.00 19.11 25.24
CA ILE A 31 -26.42 17.99 24.40
C ILE A 31 -26.51 18.36 22.90
N PRO A 32 -27.11 19.49 22.48
CA PRO A 32 -27.17 19.82 21.05
C PRO A 32 -25.79 20.13 20.46
N LEU A 33 -24.88 20.72 21.24
CA LEU A 33 -23.51 21.02 20.80
C LEU A 33 -22.68 19.74 20.65
N ILE A 34 -22.78 18.81 21.60
CA ILE A 34 -22.11 17.50 21.54
C ILE A 34 -22.69 16.66 20.39
N GLY A 35 -24.01 16.70 20.20
CA GLY A 35 -24.70 16.03 19.10
C GLY A 35 -24.23 16.55 17.74
N GLY A 36 -24.12 17.88 17.58
CA GLY A 36 -23.63 18.50 16.35
C GLY A 36 -22.18 18.13 16.01
N ILE A 37 -21.27 18.14 17.00
CA ILE A 37 -19.85 17.79 16.79
C ILE A 37 -19.71 16.32 16.39
N THR A 38 -20.42 15.42 17.08
CA THR A 38 -20.35 13.97 16.80
C THR A 38 -20.83 13.64 15.38
N LEU A 39 -21.90 14.30 14.93
CA LEU A 39 -22.47 14.08 13.59
C LEU A 39 -21.57 14.63 12.48
N ALA A 40 -20.94 15.79 12.68
CA ALA A 40 -19.98 16.34 11.72
C ALA A 40 -18.71 15.48 11.60
N ALA A 41 -18.20 14.96 12.72
CA ALA A 41 -17.03 14.09 12.73
C ALA A 41 -17.29 12.75 12.02
N SER A 42 -18.46 12.14 12.23
CA SER A 42 -18.80 10.87 11.57
C SER A 42 -19.04 11.04 10.07
N ALA A 43 -19.70 12.13 9.65
CA ALA A 43 -19.87 12.45 8.23
C ALA A 43 -18.52 12.73 7.53
N GLY A 44 -17.63 13.47 8.19
CA GLY A 44 -16.27 13.72 7.68
C GLY A 44 -15.45 12.44 7.55
N TYR A 45 -15.52 11.54 8.54
CA TYR A 45 -14.85 10.25 8.48
C TYR A 45 -15.39 9.36 7.35
N TYR A 46 -16.71 9.30 7.18
CA TYR A 46 -17.34 8.53 6.11
C TYR A 46 -16.93 9.04 4.72
N TYR A 47 -16.93 10.36 4.52
CA TYR A 47 -16.50 10.98 3.26
C TYR A 47 -15.00 10.72 2.98
N TYR A 48 -14.15 10.85 4.00
CA TYR A 48 -12.72 10.55 3.88
C TYR A 48 -12.49 9.08 3.50
N TRP A 49 -13.18 8.15 4.16
CA TRP A 49 -13.11 6.71 3.86
C TRP A 49 -13.54 6.42 2.41
N GLN A 50 -14.60 7.06 1.93
CA GLN A 50 -15.08 6.91 0.56
C GLN A 50 -14.10 7.48 -0.47
N SER A 51 -13.50 8.65 -0.20
CA SER A 51 -12.51 9.27 -1.09
C SER A 51 -11.21 8.46 -1.19
N THR A 52 -10.78 7.84 -0.10
CA THR A 52 -9.59 6.97 -0.08
C THR A 52 -9.89 5.59 -0.68
N SER A 53 -11.17 5.21 -0.79
CA SER A 53 -11.64 3.98 -1.43
C SER A 53 -11.88 4.12 -2.94
N ALA A 54 -11.31 5.14 -3.59
CA ALA A 54 -11.17 5.16 -5.05
C ALA A 54 -10.21 4.04 -5.47
N LYS A 55 -10.74 2.82 -5.47
CA LYS A 55 -10.11 1.62 -6.03
C LYS A 55 -9.78 1.94 -7.48
N SER A 56 -8.49 2.07 -7.76
CA SER A 56 -7.96 1.96 -9.12
C SER A 56 -8.60 0.73 -9.75
N GLU A 57 -9.38 0.92 -10.82
CA GLU A 57 -9.93 -0.21 -11.55
C GLU A 57 -8.76 -1.11 -11.97
N PRO A 58 -8.78 -2.41 -11.62
CA PRO A 58 -7.73 -3.31 -12.05
C PRO A 58 -7.87 -3.42 -13.56
N LYS A 59 -6.97 -2.75 -14.31
CA LYS A 59 -6.77 -3.03 -15.72
C LYS A 59 -6.62 -4.55 -15.83
N GLU A 60 -7.56 -5.23 -16.49
CA GLU A 60 -7.48 -6.67 -16.69
C GLU A 60 -6.24 -6.98 -17.53
N ARG A 61 -5.15 -7.31 -16.83
CA ARG A 61 -3.88 -7.69 -17.45
C ARG A 61 -3.91 -9.19 -17.66
N SER A 62 -3.48 -9.63 -18.85
CA SER A 62 -3.34 -11.05 -19.15
C SER A 62 -2.29 -11.68 -18.21
N THR A 63 -2.56 -12.91 -17.77
CA THR A 63 -1.63 -13.68 -16.94
C THR A 63 -0.75 -14.57 -17.83
N VAL A 64 0.56 -14.51 -17.60
CA VAL A 64 1.55 -15.30 -18.37
C VAL A 64 1.54 -16.75 -17.94
N PHE A 65 1.53 -17.01 -16.63
CA PHE A 65 1.50 -18.35 -16.07
C PHE A 65 0.07 -18.74 -15.69
N LYS A 66 -0.45 -19.79 -16.32
CA LYS A 66 -1.82 -20.30 -16.16
C LYS A 66 -1.88 -21.64 -15.42
N GLY A 67 -0.75 -22.26 -15.10
CA GLY A 67 -0.66 -23.51 -14.33
C GLY A 67 0.05 -24.64 -15.07
N GLY A 68 -0.03 -25.86 -14.49
CA GLY A 68 0.75 -27.02 -14.94
C GLY A 68 0.46 -27.51 -16.35
N ASP A 69 -0.77 -27.34 -16.83
CA ASP A 69 -1.20 -27.82 -18.15
C ASP A 69 -0.72 -26.95 -19.32
N GLN A 70 -0.15 -25.77 -19.04
CA GLN A 70 0.39 -24.84 -20.05
C GLN A 70 1.71 -25.33 -20.66
N GLY A 71 2.44 -26.20 -19.97
CA GLY A 71 3.78 -26.62 -20.36
C GLY A 71 4.86 -25.56 -20.10
N TRP A 72 5.92 -25.55 -20.92
CA TRP A 72 7.08 -24.68 -20.73
C TRP A 72 6.92 -23.37 -21.50
N VAL A 73 7.07 -22.24 -20.81
CA VAL A 73 7.06 -20.91 -21.42
C VAL A 73 8.50 -20.46 -21.69
N GLY A 74 8.76 -20.01 -22.92
CA GLY A 74 10.03 -19.43 -23.30
C GLY A 74 10.12 -17.98 -22.83
N LEU A 75 11.07 -17.67 -21.94
CA LEU A 75 11.27 -16.32 -21.45
C LEU A 75 12.61 -15.77 -21.91
N LYS A 76 12.60 -14.54 -22.41
CA LYS A 76 13.82 -13.85 -22.83
C LYS A 76 14.48 -13.19 -21.61
N LEU A 77 15.78 -13.40 -21.47
CA LEU A 77 16.56 -12.71 -20.44
C LEU A 77 16.74 -11.25 -20.87
N ALA A 78 16.20 -10.33 -20.09
CA ALA A 78 16.22 -8.90 -20.34
C ALA A 78 17.42 -8.23 -19.68
N HIS A 79 17.66 -8.55 -18.40
CA HIS A 79 18.71 -7.92 -17.62
C HIS A 79 19.32 -8.85 -16.58
N ILE A 80 20.61 -8.65 -16.29
CA ILE A 80 21.35 -9.35 -15.24
C ILE A 80 21.90 -8.29 -14.29
N ASP A 81 21.38 -8.23 -13.06
CA ASP A 81 21.99 -7.44 -12.00
C ASP A 81 22.99 -8.30 -11.23
N ASN A 82 24.24 -7.86 -11.16
CA ASN A 82 25.25 -8.50 -10.33
C ASN A 82 25.19 -7.92 -8.92
N VAL A 83 24.68 -8.67 -7.95
CA VAL A 83 24.47 -8.17 -6.58
C VAL A 83 25.65 -8.48 -5.68
N ASN A 84 26.26 -9.65 -5.87
CA ASN A 84 27.52 -10.02 -5.22
C ASN A 84 28.36 -10.92 -6.14
N HIS A 85 29.55 -11.32 -5.71
CA HIS A 85 30.45 -12.21 -6.44
C HIS A 85 29.80 -13.53 -6.90
N ASN A 86 28.82 -14.04 -6.14
CA ASN A 86 28.13 -15.31 -6.40
C ASN A 86 26.62 -15.19 -6.61
N VAL A 87 26.04 -13.99 -6.46
CA VAL A 87 24.59 -13.78 -6.53
C VAL A 87 24.24 -12.85 -7.68
N LYS A 88 23.40 -13.35 -8.59
CA LYS A 88 22.87 -12.59 -9.72
C LYS A 88 21.35 -12.55 -9.65
N LYS A 89 20.78 -11.38 -9.93
CA LYS A 89 19.34 -11.21 -10.13
C LYS A 89 19.07 -11.17 -11.63
N LEU A 90 18.30 -12.13 -12.12
CA LEU A 90 17.92 -12.22 -13.52
C LEU A 90 16.52 -11.65 -13.68
N ARG A 91 16.35 -10.77 -14.66
CA ARG A 91 15.05 -10.24 -15.05
C ARG A 91 14.70 -10.79 -16.42
N PHE A 92 13.53 -11.41 -16.50
CA PHE A 92 12.99 -11.95 -17.73
C PHE A 92 11.85 -11.06 -18.22
N GLU A 93 11.81 -10.81 -19.52
CA GLU A 93 10.73 -10.11 -20.20
C GLU A 93 9.63 -11.09 -20.62
N PHE A 94 8.39 -10.64 -20.51
CA PHE A 94 7.24 -11.33 -21.09
C PHE A 94 7.09 -10.95 -22.57
N GLU A 95 6.43 -11.82 -23.35
CA GLU A 95 6.10 -11.50 -24.75
C GLU A 95 5.18 -10.27 -24.82
N ASP A 96 4.19 -10.20 -23.94
CA ASP A 96 3.31 -9.05 -23.77
C ASP A 96 3.81 -8.17 -22.61
N PRO A 97 4.22 -6.91 -22.86
CA PRO A 97 4.74 -6.02 -21.80
C PRO A 97 3.67 -5.62 -20.78
N GLU A 98 2.40 -5.64 -21.16
CA GLU A 98 1.27 -5.31 -20.27
C GLU A 98 0.81 -6.51 -19.42
N SER A 99 1.37 -7.70 -19.67
CA SER A 99 1.01 -8.91 -18.93
C SER A 99 1.63 -8.92 -17.54
N VAL A 100 0.98 -9.65 -16.64
CA VAL A 100 1.46 -9.94 -15.28
C VAL A 100 1.85 -11.40 -15.18
N SER A 101 2.76 -11.72 -14.27
CA SER A 101 3.18 -13.11 -14.06
C SER A 101 1.98 -14.03 -13.76
N GLY A 102 1.03 -13.58 -12.94
CA GLY A 102 -0.11 -14.39 -12.50
C GLY A 102 0.27 -15.48 -11.50
N LEU A 103 1.48 -15.43 -10.95
CA LEU A 103 1.95 -16.37 -9.93
C LEU A 103 1.44 -15.95 -8.55
N HIS A 104 0.90 -16.91 -7.81
CA HIS A 104 0.43 -16.69 -6.45
C HIS A 104 1.59 -16.72 -5.43
N ILE A 105 1.43 -16.06 -4.29
CA ILE A 105 2.33 -16.14 -3.14
C ILE A 105 2.54 -17.62 -2.75
N ALA A 106 3.77 -17.96 -2.43
CA ALA A 106 4.23 -19.32 -2.13
C ALA A 106 4.15 -20.30 -3.32
N SER A 107 4.03 -19.80 -4.56
CA SER A 107 4.26 -20.61 -5.76
C SER A 107 5.76 -20.75 -6.10
N ALA A 108 6.08 -21.73 -6.95
CA ALA A 108 7.42 -21.95 -7.48
C ALA A 108 7.36 -22.16 -8.99
N LEU A 109 8.38 -21.65 -9.69
CA LEU A 109 8.59 -21.87 -11.10
C LEU A 109 9.59 -22.99 -11.31
N LEU A 110 9.30 -23.88 -12.23
CA LEU A 110 10.28 -24.79 -12.76
C LEU A 110 11.01 -24.08 -13.90
N THR A 111 12.33 -23.95 -13.77
CA THR A 111 13.19 -23.47 -14.84
C THR A 111 13.84 -24.66 -15.53
N LYS A 112 13.92 -24.61 -16.86
CA LYS A 112 14.58 -25.62 -17.68
C LYS A 112 15.64 -24.92 -18.51
N TYR A 113 16.89 -25.32 -18.31
CA TYR A 113 18.03 -24.80 -19.06
C TYR A 113 18.83 -25.96 -19.65
N LYS A 114 19.30 -25.79 -20.89
CA LYS A 114 20.21 -26.73 -21.55
C LYS A 114 21.47 -25.95 -21.92
N GLY A 115 22.58 -26.27 -21.26
CA GLY A 115 23.88 -25.71 -21.62
C GLY A 115 24.34 -26.17 -23.02
N PRO A 116 25.21 -25.41 -23.69
CA PRO A 116 25.71 -25.75 -25.03
C PRO A 116 26.47 -27.09 -25.06
N THR A 117 27.09 -27.49 -23.95
CA THR A 117 27.84 -28.75 -23.80
C THR A 117 27.02 -29.86 -23.16
N GLU A 118 25.81 -29.56 -22.66
CA GLU A 118 25.01 -30.50 -21.90
C GLU A 118 24.05 -31.28 -22.79
N GLU A 119 24.04 -32.60 -22.65
CA GLU A 119 23.17 -33.48 -23.42
C GLU A 119 21.70 -33.39 -22.95
N LYS A 120 21.51 -33.28 -21.63
CA LYS A 120 20.20 -33.30 -20.96
C LYS A 120 19.86 -31.94 -20.35
N PRO A 121 18.60 -31.49 -20.42
CA PRO A 121 18.17 -30.24 -19.80
C PRO A 121 18.14 -30.40 -18.27
N ILE A 122 18.68 -29.41 -17.57
CA ILE A 122 18.64 -29.32 -16.11
C ILE A 122 17.38 -28.57 -15.70
N ILE A 123 16.66 -29.13 -14.74
CA ILE A 123 15.45 -28.52 -14.17
C ILE A 123 15.75 -28.08 -12.73
N ARG A 124 15.40 -26.83 -12.40
CA ARG A 124 15.55 -26.26 -11.06
C ARG A 124 14.30 -25.48 -10.65
N PRO A 125 13.76 -25.72 -9.45
CA PRO A 125 12.69 -24.88 -8.90
C PRO A 125 13.28 -23.56 -8.38
N TYR A 126 12.66 -22.44 -8.72
CA TYR A 126 12.95 -21.13 -8.17
C TYR A 126 11.66 -20.38 -7.84
N THR A 127 11.67 -19.59 -6.77
CA THR A 127 10.59 -18.66 -6.46
C THR A 127 11.01 -17.26 -6.92
N PRO A 128 10.19 -16.59 -7.74
CA PRO A 128 10.49 -15.23 -8.16
C PRO A 128 10.39 -14.27 -6.98
N VAL A 129 11.14 -13.17 -7.07
CA VAL A 129 11.18 -12.09 -6.07
C VAL A 129 10.47 -10.83 -6.53
N SER A 130 9.79 -10.90 -7.67
CA SER A 130 8.87 -9.86 -8.15
C SER A 130 7.51 -10.01 -7.49
N ASP A 131 6.87 -8.89 -7.18
CA ASP A 131 5.50 -8.86 -6.66
C ASP A 131 4.49 -9.38 -7.71
N GLU A 132 3.35 -9.92 -7.26
CA GLU A 132 2.32 -10.50 -8.13
C GLU A 132 1.76 -9.47 -9.14
N GLY A 133 1.64 -8.21 -8.71
CA GLY A 133 1.15 -7.09 -9.53
C GLY A 133 2.21 -6.43 -10.41
N MET A 134 3.47 -6.90 -10.35
CA MET A 134 4.55 -6.38 -11.17
C MET A 134 4.33 -6.81 -12.62
N TRP A 135 4.26 -5.83 -13.52
CA TRP A 135 4.02 -6.02 -14.95
C TRP A 135 5.35 -5.95 -15.72
N ALA A 136 5.34 -6.42 -16.97
CA ALA A 136 6.47 -6.45 -17.91
C ALA A 136 7.66 -7.37 -17.58
N SER A 137 7.92 -7.70 -16.32
CA SER A 137 9.11 -8.49 -15.98
C SER A 137 8.96 -9.41 -14.77
N LEU A 138 9.70 -10.52 -14.81
CA LEU A 138 9.84 -11.49 -13.74
C LEU A 138 11.29 -11.49 -13.21
N GLY A 139 11.47 -11.30 -11.91
CA GLY A 139 12.80 -11.28 -11.28
C GLY A 139 13.07 -12.54 -10.47
N THR A 140 14.22 -13.19 -10.65
CA THR A 140 14.63 -14.38 -9.87
C THR A 140 16.10 -14.29 -9.46
N TRP A 141 16.45 -14.85 -8.31
CA TRP A 141 17.84 -14.99 -7.86
C TRP A 141 18.46 -16.29 -8.36
N ILE A 142 19.68 -16.20 -8.88
CA ILE A 142 20.51 -17.37 -9.15
C ILE A 142 21.81 -17.22 -8.38
N SER A 143 22.08 -18.20 -7.54
CA SER A 143 23.39 -18.45 -6.93
C SER A 143 24.02 -19.62 -7.65
N TRP A 144 25.30 -19.47 -8.00
CA TRP A 144 26.14 -20.54 -8.53
C TRP A 144 26.99 -21.15 -7.41
#